data_AF-A0A8X6FQW2-F1
#
_entry.id   AF-A0A8X6FQW2-F1
#
_cell.length_a   1.000
_cell.length_b   1.000
_cell.length_c   1.000
_cell.angle_alpha   90.00
_cell.angle_beta   90.00
_cell.angle_gamma   90.00
#
_symmetry.space_group_name_H-M   'P 1'
#
loop_
_entity.id
_entity.type
_entity.pdbx_description
1 polymer ?
#
loop_
_entity_poly.entity_id
_entity_poly.type
_entity_poly.pdbx_seq_one_letter_code
_entity_poly.pdbx_strand_id
1 'polypeptide(L)' 'MFKGAKKEDLKRIASELELCMSDKLTVMDLMDLIKNCERFKNDPDSVHELANLIIEERKMEESQQLELEKKLRLI' A
#
# COMPACT_ATOMS: atom_id res chain seq x y z
N MET A 1 5.42 -5.04 10.56
CA MET A 1 4.27 -5.39 9.69
C MET A 1 3.58 -4.12 9.27
N PHE A 2 3.26 -3.97 7.98
CA PHE A 2 2.65 -2.78 7.38
C PHE A 2 1.28 -2.46 8.00
N LYS A 3 1.30 -1.75 9.14
CA LYS A 3 0.11 -1.55 9.98
C LYS A 3 -0.86 -0.62 9.28
N GLY A 4 -2.11 -1.06 9.11
CA GLY A 4 -3.13 -0.29 8.40
C GLY A 4 -3.06 -0.41 6.87
N ALA A 5 -2.22 -1.30 6.35
CA ALA A 5 -2.19 -1.63 4.93
C ALA A 5 -3.47 -2.41 4.53
N LYS A 6 -4.09 -2.01 3.42
CA LYS A 6 -5.11 -2.79 2.69
C LYS A 6 -4.42 -3.59 1.58
N LYS A 7 -5.18 -4.50 0.95
CA LYS A 7 -4.70 -5.30 -0.18
C LYS A 7 -4.14 -4.44 -1.32
N GLU A 8 -4.78 -3.31 -1.61
CA GLU A 8 -4.36 -2.37 -2.66
C GLU A 8 -3.01 -1.73 -2.35
N ASP A 9 -2.76 -1.33 -1.11
CA ASP A 9 -1.46 -0.81 -0.69
C ASP A 9 -0.37 -1.86 -0.90
N LEU A 10 -0.63 -3.10 -0.51
CA LEU A 10 0.34 -4.19 -0.70
C LEU A 10 0.62 -4.45 -2.18
N LYS A 11 -0.38 -4.34 -3.06
CA LYS A 11 -0.18 -4.41 -4.50
C LYS A 11 0.67 -3.24 -5.00
N ARG A 12 0.40 -2.02 -4.54
CA ARG A 12 1.18 -0.83 -4.92
C ARG A 12 2.62 -0.94 -4.43
N ILE A 13 2.84 -1.35 -3.18
CA ILE A 13 4.18 -1.62 -2.63
C ILE A 13 4.92 -2.66 -3.49
N ALA A 14 4.29 -3.79 -3.79
CA ALA A 14 4.89 -4.81 -4.64
C ALA A 14 5.19 -4.31 -6.06
N SER A 15 4.35 -3.43 -6.62
CA SER A 15 4.60 -2.79 -7.92
C SER A 15 5.78 -1.83 -7.89
N GLU A 16 5.89 -0.97 -6.85
CA GLU A 16 7.02 -0.04 -6.65
C GLU A 16 8.35 -0.78 -6.38
N LEU A 17 8.26 -2.00 -5.84
CA LEU A 17 9.37 -2.92 -5.69
C LEU A 17 9.65 -3.75 -6.97
N GLU A 18 8.97 -3.45 -8.08
CA GLU A 18 9.12 -4.12 -9.38
C GLU A 18 8.87 -5.65 -9.31
N LEU A 19 8.01 -6.08 -8.39
CA LEU A 19 7.70 -7.50 -8.18
C LEU A 19 6.62 -7.96 -9.16
N CYS A 20 6.87 -9.09 -9.82
CA CYS A 20 5.88 -9.72 -10.69
C CYS A 20 4.72 -10.28 -9.84
N MET A 21 3.52 -9.79 -10.08
CA MET A 21 2.30 -10.18 -9.35
C MET A 21 1.32 -10.91 -10.26
N SER A 22 0.67 -11.94 -9.72
CA SER A 22 -0.54 -12.52 -10.32
C SER A 22 -1.78 -11.80 -9.79
N ASP A 23 -2.82 -11.67 -10.61
CA ASP A 23 -4.08 -11.02 -10.20
C ASP A 23 -4.77 -11.69 -9.00
N LYS A 24 -4.48 -12.97 -8.77
CA LYS A 24 -5.13 -13.82 -7.77
C LYS A 24 -4.43 -13.87 -6.41
N LEU A 25 -3.39 -13.06 -6.19
CA LEU A 25 -2.66 -13.07 -4.92
C LEU A 25 -3.55 -12.63 -3.75
N THR A 26 -3.47 -13.37 -2.64
CA THR A 26 -4.09 -13.00 -1.37
C THR A 26 -3.26 -11.94 -0.65
N VAL A 27 -3.81 -11.38 0.42
CA VAL A 27 -3.08 -10.43 1.29
C VAL A 27 -1.84 -11.08 1.91
N MET A 28 -1.93 -12.36 2.28
CA MET A 28 -0.80 -13.11 2.82
C MET A 28 0.27 -13.35 1.74
N ASP A 29 -0.13 -13.76 0.54
CA ASP A 29 0.81 -13.97 -0.56
C ASP A 29 1.56 -12.69 -0.93
N LEU A 30 0.88 -11.54 -0.96
CA LEU A 30 1.51 -10.24 -1.21
C LEU A 30 2.51 -9.87 -0.10
N MET A 31 2.15 -10.08 1.17
CA MET A 31 3.07 -9.84 2.27
C MET A 31 4.31 -10.72 2.20
N ASP A 32 4.14 -12.00 1.86
CA ASP A 32 5.26 -12.93 1.74
C ASP A 32 6.12 -12.61 0.52
N LEU A 33 5.52 -12.22 -0.60
CA LEU A 33 6.23 -11.75 -1.79
C LEU A 33 7.13 -10.54 -1.46
N ILE A 34 6.58 -9.54 -0.78
CA ILE A 34 7.32 -8.33 -0.38
C ILE A 34 8.46 -8.69 0.58
N LYS A 35 8.21 -9.50 1.60
CA LYS A 35 9.24 -9.89 2.58
C LYS A 35 10.39 -10.68 1.97
N ASN A 36 10.09 -11.46 0.93
CA ASN A 36 11.07 -12.32 0.29
C ASN A 36 11.86 -11.64 -0.83
N CYS A 37 11.51 -10.41 -1.21
CA CYS A 37 12.24 -9.69 -2.24
C CYS A 37 13.61 -9.22 -1.75
N GLU A 38 14.51 -9.02 -2.71
CA GLU A 38 15.89 -8.62 -2.42
C GLU A 38 15.95 -7.26 -1.72
N ARG A 39 15.15 -6.28 -2.16
CA ARG A 39 15.08 -4.96 -1.51
C ARG A 39 14.71 -5.06 -0.04
N PHE A 40 13.70 -5.85 0.33
CA PHE A 40 13.30 -6.01 1.73
C PHE A 40 14.35 -6.75 2.57
N LYS A 41 15.06 -7.72 1.97
CA LYS A 41 16.14 -8.45 2.65
C LYS A 41 17.38 -7.59 2.89
N ASN A 42 17.71 -6.71 1.94
CA ASN A 42 18.89 -5.86 1.99
C ASN A 42 18.64 -4.59 2.82
N ASP A 43 17.46 -3.99 2.68
CA ASP A 43 17.08 -2.75 3.34
C ASP A 43 15.58 -2.77 3.71
N PRO A 44 15.23 -3.45 4.81
CA PRO A 44 13.85 -3.53 5.26
C PRO A 44 13.30 -2.15 5.66
N ASP A 45 14.13 -1.24 6.17
CA ASP A 45 13.68 0.08 6.65
C ASP A 45 13.19 0.94 5.50
N SER A 46 13.93 1.01 4.39
CA SER A 46 13.48 1.68 3.16
C SER A 46 12.16 1.12 2.64
N VAL A 47 11.94 -0.19 2.71
CA VAL A 47 10.66 -0.79 2.29
C VAL A 47 9.52 -0.45 3.27
N HIS A 48 9.81 -0.34 4.57
CA HIS A 48 8.83 0.14 5.55
C HIS A 48 8.48 1.62 5.33
N GLU A 49 9.45 2.47 5.01
CA GLU A 49 9.22 3.88 4.67
C GLU A 49 8.34 4.02 3.42
N LEU A 50 8.68 3.31 2.33
CA LEU A 50 7.86 3.25 1.12
C LEU A 50 6.42 2.83 1.43
N ALA A 51 6.24 1.77 2.23
CA ALA A 51 4.92 1.29 2.59
C ALA A 51 4.13 2.30 3.43
N ASN A 52 4.78 3.00 4.36
CA ASN A 52 4.13 4.04 5.15
C ASN A 52 3.67 5.19 4.26
N LEU A 53 4.52 5.65 3.33
CA LEU A 53 4.17 6.71 2.37
C LEU A 53 2.94 6.34 1.54
N ILE A 54 2.91 5.12 0.98
CA ILE A 54 1.77 4.63 0.20
C ILE A 54 0.48 4.58 1.03
N ILE A 55 0.56 4.09 2.28
CA ILE A 55 -0.60 4.01 3.17
C ILE A 55 -1.10 5.40 3.56
N GLU A 56 -0.20 6.34 3.81
CA GLU A 56 -0.54 7.72 4.16
C GLU A 56 -1.16 8.48 2.98
N GLU A 57 -0.60 8.34 1.78
CA GLU A 57 -1.14 8.92 0.56
C GLU A 57 -2.59 8.50 0.34
N ARG A 58 -2.87 7.18 0.38
CA ARG A 58 -4.25 6.69 0.27
C ARG A 58 -5.16 7.26 1.36
N LYS A 59 -4.70 7.34 2.62
CA LYS A 59 -5.52 7.91 3.71
C LYS A 59 -5.84 9.39 3.45
N MET A 60 -4.89 10.16 2.91
CA MET A 60 -5.12 11.55 2.53
C MET A 60 -6.14 11.65 1.39
N GLU A 61 -6.01 10.82 0.35
CA GLU A 61 -6.97 10.75 -0.75
C GLU A 61 -8.38 10.39 -0.27
N GLU A 62 -8.51 9.36 0.58
CA GLU A 62 -9.79 8.95 1.18
C GLU A 62 -10.41 10.09 2.02
N SER A 63 -9.59 10.81 2.79
CA SER A 63 -10.06 11.96 3.57
C SER A 63 -10.57 13.09 2.66
N GLN A 64 -9.81 13.44 1.62
CA GLN A 64 -10.19 14.48 0.67
C GLN A 64 -11.48 14.13 -0.08
N GLN A 65 -11.63 12.87 -0.51
CA GLN A 65 -12.86 12.39 -1.14
C GLN A 65 -14.05 12.50 -0.19
N LEU A 66 -13.89 12.08 1.07
CA LEU A 66 -14.94 12.19 2.07
C LEU A 66 -15.36 13.64 2.34
N GLU A 67 -14.40 14.57 2.40
CA GLU A 67 -14.69 16.00 2.54
C GLU A 67 -15.43 16.57 1.33
N LEU A 68 -15.05 16.16 0.12
CA LEU A 68 -15.72 16.57 -1.11
C LEU A 68 -17.17 16.07 -1.16
N GLU A 69 -17.40 14.80 -0.82
CA GLU A 69 -18.75 14.23 -0.74
C GLU A 69 -19.64 14.97 0.27
N LYS A 70 -19.09 15.32 1.45
CA LYS A 70 -19.83 16.09 2.46
C LYS A 70 -20.25 17.46 1.94
N LYS A 71 -19.36 18.16 1.22
CA LYS A 71 -19.67 19.48 0.63
C LYS A 71 -20.76 19.36 -0.44
N LEU A 72 -20.70 18.34 -1.30
CA LEU A 72 -21.69 18.14 -2.36
C LEU A 72 -23.09 17.82 -1.81
N ARG A 73 -23.20 17.15 -0.66
CA ARG A 73 -24.49 16.85 -0.02
C ARG A 73 -25.16 18.05 0.66
N LEU A 74 -24.49 19.20 0.74
CA LEU A 74 -24.99 20.43 1.37
C LEU A 74 -25.50 21.47 0.34
N ILE A 75 -25.52 21.12 -0.94
CA ILE A 75 -26.03 21.93 -2.07
C ILE A 75 -27.29 21.26 -2.60
#